data_AF-A0A661MC53-F1
#
_entry.id   AF-A0A661MC53-F1
#
_cell.length_a   1.000
_cell.length_b   1.000
_cell.length_c   1.000
_cell.angle_alpha   90.00
_cell.angle_beta   90.00
_cell.angle_gamma   90.00
#
_symmetry.space_group_name_H-M   'P 1'
#
loop_
_entity.id
_entity.type
_entity.pdbx_description
1 polymer ?
#
loop_
_entity_poly.entity_id
_entity_poly.type
_entity_poly.pdbx_seq_one_letter_code
_entity_poly.pdbx_strand_id
1 'polypeptide(L)'
;MKGSKKHRNVSPEEAIGHISPGRRLVLPLCCGLPQTLIDALIAQKDRLQGTEIVSGLQVAYPFLAEGLEASFTFRTWQCAPPIRHLLKKGTVRYIPMRQGDAVRVFSKKGPWPVDVALIQVSPPDEHGFCSLGVSIGHMLPLSLEAELVIAEVNPRMPRVLGDSFIHLSRIDYVVESDRELLEYPSGGKPGEKEISIGRHAAELIPDGATLQIGIGAIPEAILDGLSEKRDLRFFAMGVDKIVDMVEKGVVVPGPGPKIRVTEILGSRRLFDFVHENPMVEGRPLPETINPQVVGRIPRFCSVVSAIELDLTGQVNAETVKGMQISAIGGSFDFIQGALFSEGGCSILALTSTTPDEKISRIVPQLAPGTAVTTPRHSVQYVVTEYGIAEIWGRSLKERALALAQIAHPKFRDDLLEKAKELF
;
A
#
# COMPACT_ATOMS: atom_id res chain seq x y z
N MET A 1 -6.89 -33.64 -1.06
CA MET A 1 -7.07 -33.19 -2.45
C MET A 1 -8.57 -33.01 -2.69
N LYS A 2 -9.06 -31.77 -2.79
CA LYS A 2 -10.44 -31.52 -3.27
C LYS A 2 -10.44 -31.89 -4.77
N GLY A 3 -11.36 -32.75 -5.21
CA GLY A 3 -11.47 -33.17 -6.60
C GLY A 3 -11.60 -31.97 -7.55
N SER A 4 -11.08 -32.11 -8.77
CA SER A 4 -11.08 -31.07 -9.82
C SER A 4 -12.49 -30.46 -9.99
N LYS A 5 -12.75 -29.31 -9.37
CA LYS A 5 -13.94 -28.51 -9.63
C LYS A 5 -13.85 -28.00 -11.07
N LYS A 6 -14.88 -28.28 -11.88
CA LYS A 6 -15.05 -27.59 -13.16
C LYS A 6 -15.60 -26.20 -12.86
N HIS A 7 -14.87 -25.16 -13.25
CA HIS A 7 -15.38 -23.79 -13.26
C HIS A 7 -16.61 -23.70 -14.18
N ARG A 8 -17.48 -22.73 -13.93
CA ARG A 8 -18.66 -22.46 -14.77
C ARG A 8 -18.62 -21.02 -15.25
N ASN A 9 -18.72 -20.83 -16.55
CA ASN A 9 -18.95 -19.51 -17.13
C ASN A 9 -20.44 -19.18 -16.97
N VAL A 10 -20.73 -18.07 -16.31
CA VAL A 10 -22.09 -17.67 -15.92
C VAL A 10 -22.26 -16.16 -16.07
N SER A 11 -23.50 -15.65 -16.00
CA SER A 11 -23.71 -14.21 -15.95
C SER A 11 -23.24 -13.62 -14.61
N PRO A 12 -22.95 -12.30 -14.55
CA PRO A 12 -22.64 -11.63 -13.28
C PRO A 12 -23.72 -11.85 -12.21
N GLU A 13 -24.99 -11.81 -12.59
CA GLU A 13 -26.14 -11.99 -11.70
C GLU A 13 -26.21 -13.40 -11.14
N GLU A 14 -25.99 -14.42 -11.99
CA GLU A 14 -25.94 -15.82 -11.56
C GLU A 14 -24.78 -16.06 -10.60
N ALA A 15 -23.58 -15.56 -10.93
CA ALA A 15 -22.40 -15.72 -10.08
C ALA A 15 -22.64 -15.15 -8.68
N ILE A 16 -23.12 -13.90 -8.58
CA ILE A 16 -23.45 -13.25 -7.31
C ILE A 16 -24.64 -13.93 -6.63
N GLY A 17 -25.56 -14.54 -7.39
CA GLY A 17 -26.68 -15.34 -6.91
C GLY A 17 -26.27 -16.47 -5.95
N HIS A 18 -25.05 -16.97 -6.08
CA HIS A 18 -24.50 -18.02 -5.20
C HIS A 18 -23.98 -17.51 -3.84
N ILE A 19 -23.90 -16.20 -3.63
CA ILE A 19 -23.50 -15.60 -2.35
C ILE A 19 -24.70 -15.58 -1.41
N SER A 20 -24.63 -16.24 -0.25
CA SER A 20 -25.67 -16.14 0.78
C SER A 20 -25.62 -14.78 1.51
N PRO A 21 -26.72 -14.32 2.13
CA PRO A 21 -26.72 -13.10 2.96
C PRO A 21 -25.80 -13.26 4.19
N GLY A 22 -25.31 -12.14 4.74
CA GLY A 22 -24.48 -12.13 5.95
C GLY A 22 -23.04 -12.63 5.79
N ARG A 23 -22.58 -12.85 4.55
CA ARG A 23 -21.24 -13.38 4.26
C ARG A 23 -20.18 -12.29 4.28
N ARG A 24 -18.93 -12.69 4.50
CA ARG A 24 -17.75 -11.81 4.43
C ARG A 24 -17.03 -11.95 3.10
N LEU A 25 -17.02 -10.88 2.32
CA LEU A 25 -16.45 -10.83 0.97
C LEU A 25 -15.09 -10.13 1.02
N VAL A 26 -14.04 -10.73 0.46
CA VAL A 26 -12.76 -10.07 0.25
C VAL A 26 -12.65 -9.51 -1.16
N LEU A 27 -12.17 -8.27 -1.27
CA LEU A 27 -11.93 -7.59 -2.55
C LEU A 27 -10.44 -7.28 -2.76
N PRO A 28 -9.97 -7.20 -4.03
CA PRO A 28 -8.62 -6.75 -4.38
C PRO A 28 -8.41 -5.30 -3.98
N LEU A 29 -7.17 -4.83 -3.90
CA LEU A 29 -6.89 -3.42 -3.59
C LEU A 29 -6.96 -2.55 -4.85
N CYS A 30 -6.99 -1.23 -4.64
CA CYS A 30 -6.50 -0.28 -5.63
C CYS A 30 -7.21 -0.39 -6.99
N CYS A 31 -6.43 -0.68 -8.05
CA CYS A 31 -6.87 -0.78 -9.43
C CYS A 31 -7.58 -2.11 -9.76
N GLY A 32 -7.54 -3.09 -8.84
CA GLY A 32 -8.01 -4.45 -9.09
C GLY A 32 -9.52 -4.68 -8.87
N LEU A 33 -10.29 -3.67 -8.48
CA LEU A 33 -11.72 -3.82 -8.17
C LEU A 33 -12.49 -4.48 -9.34
N PRO A 34 -13.12 -5.66 -9.16
CA PRO A 34 -13.89 -6.34 -10.21
C PRO A 34 -15.23 -5.61 -10.42
N GLN A 35 -15.23 -4.58 -11.27
CA GLN A 35 -16.34 -3.64 -11.38
C GLN A 35 -17.65 -4.32 -11.80
N THR A 36 -17.59 -5.30 -12.72
CA THR A 36 -18.77 -6.02 -13.21
C THR A 36 -19.40 -6.85 -12.07
N LEU A 37 -18.57 -7.50 -11.25
CA LEU A 37 -19.06 -8.24 -10.09
C LEU A 37 -19.64 -7.31 -9.00
N ILE A 38 -19.06 -6.13 -8.81
CA ILE A 38 -19.54 -5.16 -7.82
C ILE A 38 -20.88 -4.57 -8.24
N ASP A 39 -21.08 -4.26 -9.52
CA ASP A 39 -22.38 -3.78 -10.02
C ASP A 39 -23.46 -4.85 -9.83
N ALA A 40 -23.16 -6.12 -10.13
CA ALA A 40 -24.06 -7.24 -9.90
C ALA A 40 -24.35 -7.50 -8.40
N LEU A 41 -23.35 -7.28 -7.53
CA LEU A 41 -23.51 -7.32 -6.07
C LEU A 41 -24.52 -6.27 -5.60
N ILE A 42 -24.37 -5.02 -6.07
CA ILE A 42 -25.25 -3.90 -5.73
C ILE A 42 -26.67 -4.11 -6.29
N ALA A 43 -26.80 -4.68 -7.48
CA ALA A 43 -28.11 -5.02 -8.06
C ALA A 43 -28.90 -6.03 -7.20
N GLN A 44 -28.23 -6.79 -6.35
CA GLN A 44 -28.84 -7.78 -5.44
C GLN A 44 -28.84 -7.33 -3.96
N LYS A 45 -28.68 -6.02 -3.70
CA LYS A 45 -28.57 -5.44 -2.36
C LYS A 45 -29.67 -5.88 -1.38
N ASP A 46 -30.91 -6.04 -1.84
CA ASP A 46 -32.05 -6.36 -0.96
C ASP A 46 -31.97 -7.80 -0.44
N ARG A 47 -31.39 -8.71 -1.24
CA ARG A 47 -31.14 -10.10 -0.86
C ARG A 47 -29.93 -10.22 0.05
N LEU A 48 -28.90 -9.40 -0.19
CA LEU A 48 -27.58 -9.52 0.43
C LEU A 48 -27.42 -8.71 1.72
N GLN A 49 -28.49 -8.54 2.49
CA GLN A 49 -28.44 -7.82 3.76
C GLN A 49 -27.40 -8.38 4.74
N GLY A 50 -26.71 -7.47 5.44
CA GLY A 50 -25.68 -7.81 6.44
C GLY A 50 -24.35 -8.31 5.86
N THR A 51 -24.12 -8.16 4.56
CA THR A 51 -22.85 -8.53 3.92
C THR A 51 -21.72 -7.62 4.41
N GLU A 52 -20.59 -8.20 4.83
CA GLU A 52 -19.41 -7.46 5.24
C GLU A 52 -18.33 -7.55 4.16
N ILE A 53 -18.03 -6.42 3.52
CA ILE A 53 -16.95 -6.30 2.55
C ILE A 53 -15.65 -6.02 3.30
N VAL A 54 -14.58 -6.69 2.91
CA VAL A 54 -13.25 -6.61 3.50
C VAL A 54 -12.23 -6.27 2.45
N SER A 55 -11.53 -5.15 2.63
CA SER A 55 -10.43 -4.76 1.77
C SER A 55 -9.62 -3.60 2.38
N GLY A 56 -8.58 -3.16 1.69
CA GLY A 56 -7.78 -1.99 2.02
C GLY A 56 -8.15 -0.78 1.16
N LEU A 57 -7.13 -0.06 0.67
CA LEU A 57 -7.30 1.09 -0.22
C LEU A 57 -8.06 0.68 -1.49
N GLN A 58 -9.04 1.48 -1.91
CA GLN A 58 -9.71 1.36 -3.20
C GLN A 58 -9.58 2.67 -3.97
N VAL A 59 -9.62 2.58 -5.30
CA VAL A 59 -9.79 3.76 -6.15
C VAL A 59 -11.24 4.26 -6.11
N ALA A 60 -12.21 3.34 -6.02
CA ALA A 60 -13.64 3.65 -5.95
C ALA A 60 -14.38 2.79 -4.91
N TYR A 61 -15.46 3.33 -4.36
CA TYR A 61 -16.25 2.70 -3.29
C TYR A 61 -17.75 2.64 -3.63
N PRO A 62 -18.17 2.12 -4.80
CA PRO A 62 -19.59 2.12 -5.21
C PRO A 62 -20.49 1.32 -4.24
N PHE A 63 -19.96 0.29 -3.59
CA PHE A 63 -20.65 -0.50 -2.57
C PHE A 63 -20.90 0.26 -1.24
N LEU A 64 -20.42 1.50 -1.12
CA LEU A 64 -20.69 2.41 0.00
C LEU A 64 -21.58 3.59 -0.39
N ALA A 65 -22.22 3.55 -1.56
CA ALA A 65 -23.20 4.55 -1.95
C ALA A 65 -24.38 4.64 -0.95
N GLU A 66 -25.00 5.81 -0.85
CA GLU A 66 -26.16 6.04 0.00
C GLU A 66 -27.33 5.10 -0.36
N GLY A 67 -28.00 4.55 0.65
CA GLY A 67 -29.09 3.60 0.48
C GLY A 67 -28.64 2.13 0.34
N LEU A 68 -27.35 1.86 0.57
CA LEU A 68 -26.77 0.51 0.61
C LEU A 68 -26.38 0.06 2.03
N GLU A 69 -26.56 0.89 3.04
CA GLU A 69 -26.03 0.68 4.39
C GLU A 69 -26.64 -0.54 5.12
N ALA A 70 -27.88 -0.91 4.79
CA ALA A 70 -28.51 -2.13 5.29
C ALA A 70 -27.93 -3.41 4.64
N SER A 71 -27.38 -3.25 3.44
CA SER A 71 -26.85 -4.33 2.62
C SER A 71 -25.39 -4.58 2.90
N PHE A 72 -24.59 -3.53 2.89
CA PHE A 72 -23.14 -3.61 2.91
C PHE A 72 -22.53 -2.79 4.05
N THR A 73 -21.62 -3.44 4.78
CA THR A 73 -20.66 -2.77 5.66
C THR A 73 -19.25 -3.01 5.15
N PHE A 74 -18.32 -2.12 5.48
CA PHE A 74 -16.94 -2.22 5.01
C PHE A 74 -15.95 -2.24 6.16
N ARG A 75 -15.22 -3.34 6.31
CA ARG A 75 -14.13 -3.48 7.27
C ARG A 75 -12.80 -3.30 6.55
N THR A 76 -12.00 -2.36 7.03
CA THR A 76 -10.80 -1.91 6.31
C THR A 76 -9.65 -1.59 7.23
N TRP A 77 -8.44 -1.93 6.79
CA TRP A 77 -7.18 -1.50 7.40
C TRP A 77 -6.61 -0.23 6.74
N GLN A 78 -7.46 0.50 6.03
CA GLN A 78 -7.12 1.76 5.38
C GLN A 78 -8.22 2.81 5.57
N CYS A 79 -7.83 4.07 5.76
CA CYS A 79 -8.76 5.19 5.91
C CYS A 79 -8.58 6.24 4.79
N ALA A 80 -9.10 5.95 3.60
CA ALA A 80 -9.01 6.86 2.46
C ALA A 80 -9.93 8.09 2.59
N PRO A 81 -9.59 9.25 1.99
CA PRO A 81 -10.41 10.47 2.08
C PRO A 81 -11.91 10.27 1.81
N PRO A 82 -12.35 9.53 0.77
CA PRO A 82 -13.78 9.38 0.46
C PRO A 82 -14.60 8.69 1.56
N ILE A 83 -13.98 7.84 2.38
CA ILE A 83 -14.68 6.98 3.34
C ILE A 83 -14.54 7.43 4.80
N ARG A 84 -13.68 8.41 5.10
CA ARG A 84 -13.41 8.90 6.48
C ARG A 84 -14.67 9.25 7.25
N HIS A 85 -15.61 9.94 6.60
CA HIS A 85 -16.85 10.39 7.22
C HIS A 85 -17.81 9.25 7.59
N LEU A 86 -17.66 8.08 6.95
CA LEU A 86 -18.49 6.89 7.19
C LEU A 86 -18.07 6.10 8.43
N LEU A 87 -16.87 6.35 9.00
CA LEU A 87 -16.44 5.72 10.25
C LEU A 87 -17.40 6.08 11.40
N LYS A 88 -17.80 7.36 11.49
CA LYS A 88 -18.74 7.83 12.51
C LYS A 88 -20.14 7.23 12.36
N LYS A 89 -20.53 6.87 11.12
CA LYS A 89 -21.81 6.21 10.83
C LYS A 89 -21.81 4.72 11.18
N GLY A 90 -20.64 4.11 11.38
CA GLY A 90 -20.49 2.67 11.62
C GLY A 90 -20.56 1.77 10.38
N THR A 91 -20.93 2.34 9.22
CA THR A 91 -20.90 1.64 7.92
C THR A 91 -19.48 1.21 7.55
N VAL A 92 -18.48 2.02 7.89
CA VAL A 92 -17.05 1.69 7.75
C VAL A 92 -16.44 1.38 9.12
N ARG A 93 -15.75 0.25 9.21
CA ARG A 93 -15.10 -0.27 10.41
C ARG A 93 -13.60 -0.33 10.19
N TYR A 94 -12.90 0.67 10.71
CA TYR A 94 -11.44 0.69 10.68
C TYR A 94 -10.85 -0.34 11.64
N ILE A 95 -9.87 -1.11 11.16
CA ILE A 95 -9.07 -2.03 11.98
C ILE A 95 -7.60 -1.57 12.01
N PRO A 96 -7.06 -1.20 13.19
CA PRO A 96 -5.66 -0.82 13.30
C PRO A 96 -4.77 -2.06 13.20
N MET A 97 -4.26 -2.34 12.01
CA MET A 97 -3.35 -3.46 11.76
C MET A 97 -2.40 -3.15 10.60
N ARG A 98 -1.24 -3.82 10.58
CA ARG A 98 -0.32 -3.78 9.44
C ARG A 98 -0.95 -4.45 8.23
N GLN A 99 -0.65 -3.95 7.03
CA GLN A 99 -1.09 -4.61 5.81
C GLN A 99 -0.49 -6.02 5.69
N GLY A 100 0.76 -6.24 6.13
CA GLY A 100 1.37 -7.57 6.18
C GLY A 100 0.62 -8.58 7.03
N ASP A 101 -0.21 -8.13 7.99
CA ASP A 101 -1.04 -9.00 8.83
C ASP A 101 -2.37 -9.41 8.16
N ALA A 102 -2.74 -8.81 7.03
CA ALA A 102 -4.07 -9.00 6.44
C ALA A 102 -4.39 -10.48 6.15
N VAL A 103 -3.44 -11.23 5.59
CA VAL A 103 -3.62 -12.67 5.33
C VAL A 103 -3.89 -13.43 6.62
N ARG A 104 -3.15 -13.14 7.70
CA ARG A 104 -3.35 -13.81 8.99
C ARG A 104 -4.70 -13.44 9.61
N VAL A 105 -5.11 -12.19 9.52
CA VAL A 105 -6.35 -11.69 10.12
C VAL A 105 -7.59 -12.25 9.43
N PHE A 106 -7.53 -12.38 8.10
CA PHE A 106 -8.67 -12.78 7.27
C PHE A 106 -8.63 -14.25 6.79
N SER A 107 -7.56 -14.98 7.09
CA SER A 107 -7.49 -16.43 6.85
C SER A 107 -8.56 -17.20 7.61
N LYS A 108 -8.78 -18.47 7.24
CA LYS A 108 -9.69 -19.39 7.95
C LYS A 108 -9.40 -19.57 9.44
N LYS A 109 -8.14 -19.35 9.85
CA LYS A 109 -7.69 -19.43 11.24
C LYS A 109 -7.62 -18.07 11.93
N GLY A 110 -7.91 -17.01 11.19
CA GLY A 110 -7.88 -15.65 11.67
C GLY A 110 -9.12 -15.28 12.50
N PRO A 111 -9.09 -14.14 13.20
CA PRO A 111 -10.24 -13.62 13.94
C PRO A 111 -11.41 -13.19 13.04
N TRP A 112 -11.18 -12.91 11.76
CA TRP A 112 -12.19 -12.42 10.83
C TRP A 112 -12.18 -13.19 9.49
N PRO A 113 -12.41 -14.51 9.48
CA PRO A 113 -12.26 -15.31 8.26
C PRO A 113 -13.18 -14.82 7.15
N VAL A 114 -12.65 -14.73 5.93
CA VAL A 114 -13.42 -14.39 4.72
C VAL A 114 -14.07 -15.64 4.13
N ASP A 115 -15.27 -15.46 3.60
CA ASP A 115 -16.11 -16.52 3.08
C ASP A 115 -16.00 -16.63 1.56
N VAL A 116 -16.00 -15.47 0.89
CA VAL A 116 -16.09 -15.33 -0.56
C VAL A 116 -14.96 -14.42 -1.03
N ALA A 117 -14.24 -14.83 -2.07
CA ALA A 117 -13.30 -13.97 -2.79
C ALA A 117 -13.91 -13.54 -4.12
N LEU A 118 -14.05 -12.23 -4.32
CA LEU A 118 -14.34 -11.66 -5.62
C LEU A 118 -13.03 -11.15 -6.19
N ILE A 119 -12.57 -11.73 -7.30
CA ILE A 119 -11.28 -11.43 -7.90
C ILE A 119 -11.45 -10.91 -9.31
N GLN A 120 -10.48 -10.14 -9.79
CA GLN A 120 -10.34 -9.81 -11.20
C GLN A 120 -9.03 -10.40 -11.70
N VAL A 121 -9.05 -11.06 -12.85
CA VAL A 121 -7.90 -11.79 -13.39
C VAL A 121 -7.78 -11.62 -14.90
N SER A 122 -6.59 -11.88 -15.44
CA SER A 122 -6.36 -12.03 -16.88
C SER A 122 -7.00 -13.32 -17.42
N PRO A 123 -7.20 -13.42 -18.74
CA PRO A 123 -7.60 -14.68 -19.38
C PRO A 123 -6.66 -15.84 -19.01
N PRO A 124 -7.19 -17.07 -18.92
CA PRO A 124 -6.36 -18.24 -18.70
C PRO A 124 -5.39 -18.45 -19.87
N ASP A 125 -4.18 -18.91 -19.57
CA ASP A 125 -3.27 -19.43 -20.59
C ASP A 125 -3.69 -20.84 -21.08
N GLU A 126 -2.88 -21.44 -21.96
CA GLU A 126 -3.09 -22.80 -22.48
C GLU A 126 -3.06 -23.90 -21.39
N HIS A 127 -2.58 -23.56 -20.20
CA HIS A 127 -2.51 -24.45 -19.04
C HIS A 127 -3.59 -24.14 -17.99
N GLY A 128 -4.51 -23.21 -18.27
CA GLY A 128 -5.61 -22.85 -17.38
C GLY A 128 -5.22 -21.92 -16.22
N PHE A 129 -4.05 -21.26 -16.27
CA PHE A 129 -3.64 -20.28 -15.26
C PHE A 129 -4.04 -18.87 -15.66
N CYS A 130 -4.77 -18.19 -14.78
CA CYS A 130 -5.03 -16.76 -14.85
C CYS A 130 -4.02 -16.02 -13.94
N SER A 131 -3.64 -14.78 -14.27
CA SER A 131 -2.89 -13.89 -13.37
C SER A 131 -3.84 -12.92 -12.64
N LEU A 132 -3.59 -12.69 -11.35
CA LEU A 132 -4.25 -11.65 -10.53
C LEU A 132 -3.84 -10.22 -10.93
N GLY A 133 -2.84 -10.09 -11.80
CA GLY A 133 -2.42 -8.84 -12.40
C GLY A 133 -2.06 -7.76 -11.37
N VAL A 134 -2.85 -6.69 -11.33
CA VAL A 134 -2.53 -5.49 -10.54
C VAL A 134 -2.72 -5.66 -9.02
N SER A 135 -3.38 -6.73 -8.56
CA SER A 135 -3.69 -6.91 -7.14
C SER A 135 -3.50 -8.35 -6.68
N ILE A 136 -2.26 -8.66 -6.28
CA ILE A 136 -1.83 -10.01 -5.90
C ILE A 136 -1.93 -10.17 -4.38
N GLY A 137 -1.45 -9.17 -3.64
CA GLY A 137 -1.10 -9.20 -2.22
C GLY A 137 -1.86 -10.18 -1.35
N HIS A 138 -2.97 -9.75 -0.75
CA HIS A 138 -3.80 -10.62 0.10
C HIS A 138 -4.70 -11.53 -0.74
N MET A 139 -4.95 -11.19 -1.99
CA MET A 139 -5.92 -11.87 -2.83
C MET A 139 -5.51 -13.29 -3.17
N LEU A 140 -4.23 -13.54 -3.50
CA LEU A 140 -3.78 -14.90 -3.81
C LEU A 140 -4.03 -15.87 -2.63
N PRO A 141 -3.45 -15.66 -1.44
CA PRO A 141 -3.62 -16.59 -0.33
C PRO A 141 -5.08 -16.68 0.16
N LEU A 142 -5.82 -15.56 0.22
CA LEU A 142 -7.19 -15.59 0.71
C LEU A 142 -8.16 -16.25 -0.29
N SER A 143 -7.94 -16.13 -1.60
CA SER A 143 -8.75 -16.83 -2.59
C SER A 143 -8.53 -18.34 -2.53
N LEU A 144 -7.30 -18.80 -2.25
CA LEU A 144 -7.00 -20.22 -2.08
C LEU A 144 -7.68 -20.84 -0.84
N GLU A 145 -7.98 -20.01 0.17
CA GLU A 145 -8.67 -20.43 1.39
C GLU A 145 -10.17 -20.24 1.35
N ALA A 146 -10.71 -19.31 0.55
CA ALA A 146 -12.13 -18.99 0.49
C ALA A 146 -13.01 -20.21 0.17
N GLU A 147 -14.27 -20.16 0.61
CA GLU A 147 -15.24 -21.23 0.33
C GLU A 147 -15.81 -21.12 -1.08
N LEU A 148 -15.91 -19.89 -1.56
CA LEU A 148 -16.41 -19.51 -2.88
C LEU A 148 -15.46 -18.50 -3.52
N VAL A 149 -14.98 -18.78 -4.74
CA VAL A 149 -14.17 -17.86 -5.54
C VAL A 149 -14.90 -17.53 -6.83
N ILE A 150 -15.20 -16.25 -7.03
CA ILE A 150 -15.82 -15.73 -8.25
C ILE A 150 -14.81 -14.82 -8.94
N ALA A 151 -14.49 -15.12 -10.19
CA ALA A 151 -13.52 -14.38 -10.96
C ALA A 151 -14.17 -13.59 -12.09
N GLU A 152 -13.88 -12.30 -12.15
CA GLU A 152 -14.04 -11.46 -13.33
C GLU A 152 -12.82 -11.65 -14.22
N VAL A 153 -12.97 -12.33 -15.36
CA VAL A 153 -11.92 -12.49 -16.36
C VAL A 153 -11.96 -11.30 -17.30
N ASN A 154 -10.91 -10.49 -17.29
CA ASN A 154 -10.80 -9.28 -18.08
C ASN A 154 -9.54 -9.31 -18.95
N PRO A 155 -9.65 -9.31 -20.30
CA PRO A 155 -8.50 -9.25 -21.21
C PRO A 155 -7.59 -8.03 -21.01
N ARG A 156 -8.08 -6.98 -20.35
CA ARG A 156 -7.31 -5.76 -20.02
C ARG A 156 -6.52 -5.89 -18.71
N MET A 157 -6.75 -6.93 -17.91
CA MET A 157 -5.91 -7.25 -16.75
C MET A 157 -4.53 -7.71 -17.21
N PRO A 158 -3.43 -7.03 -16.81
CA PRO A 158 -2.10 -7.46 -17.22
C PRO A 158 -1.75 -8.84 -16.63
N ARG A 159 -1.05 -9.65 -17.42
CA ARG A 159 -0.53 -10.94 -16.97
C ARG A 159 0.82 -10.73 -16.29
N VAL A 160 0.79 -10.28 -15.03
CA VAL A 160 2.00 -10.12 -14.21
C VAL A 160 2.55 -11.50 -13.88
N LEU A 161 3.85 -11.72 -14.09
CA LEU A 161 4.54 -12.99 -13.86
C LEU A 161 4.82 -13.22 -12.35
N GLY A 162 5.46 -14.34 -11.99
CA GLY A 162 5.83 -14.64 -10.59
C GLY A 162 4.78 -15.49 -9.85
N ASP A 163 4.70 -15.34 -8.53
CA ASP A 163 3.67 -15.99 -7.70
C ASP A 163 2.42 -15.10 -7.66
N SER A 164 1.77 -15.00 -8.81
CA SER A 164 0.63 -14.14 -9.11
C SER A 164 -0.51 -14.90 -9.80
N PHE A 165 -0.33 -16.20 -10.01
CA PHE A 165 -1.22 -17.02 -10.81
C PHE A 165 -2.21 -17.82 -9.97
N ILE A 166 -3.43 -17.96 -10.47
CA ILE A 166 -4.48 -18.83 -9.95
C ILE A 166 -5.02 -19.70 -11.08
N HIS A 167 -5.04 -21.01 -10.86
CA HIS A 167 -5.58 -21.96 -11.85
C HIS A 167 -7.11 -22.00 -11.81
N LEU A 168 -7.76 -22.17 -12.96
CA LEU A 168 -9.22 -22.22 -13.08
C LEU A 168 -9.88 -23.27 -12.17
N SER A 169 -9.20 -24.36 -11.81
CA SER A 169 -9.72 -25.36 -10.86
C SER A 169 -9.89 -24.83 -9.42
N ARG A 170 -9.40 -23.62 -9.13
CA ARG A 170 -9.57 -22.92 -7.86
C ARG A 170 -10.68 -21.87 -7.91
N ILE A 171 -11.29 -21.66 -9.09
CA ILE A 171 -12.36 -20.70 -9.32
C ILE A 171 -13.67 -21.47 -9.47
N ASP A 172 -14.72 -21.03 -8.78
CA ASP A 172 -16.03 -21.67 -8.83
C ASP A 172 -16.86 -21.13 -10.01
N TYR A 173 -16.90 -19.80 -10.16
CA TYR A 173 -17.64 -19.12 -11.22
C TYR A 173 -16.77 -18.09 -11.93
N VAL A 174 -16.87 -18.07 -13.25
CA VAL A 174 -16.17 -17.15 -14.13
C VAL A 174 -17.19 -16.24 -14.81
N VAL A 175 -16.92 -14.95 -14.77
CA VAL A 175 -17.69 -13.89 -15.42
C VAL A 175 -16.75 -13.16 -16.36
N GLU A 176 -17.10 -13.07 -17.64
CA GLU A 176 -16.31 -12.32 -18.62
C GLU A 176 -16.59 -10.82 -18.52
N SER A 177 -15.55 -10.01 -18.71
CA SER A 177 -15.61 -8.55 -18.66
C SER A 177 -14.66 -7.97 -19.70
N ASP A 178 -15.02 -6.81 -20.25
CA ASP A 178 -14.20 -6.03 -21.16
C ASP A 178 -14.14 -4.57 -20.70
N ARG A 179 -14.11 -4.34 -19.38
CA ARG A 179 -14.02 -2.99 -18.81
C ARG A 179 -12.58 -2.52 -18.73
N GLU A 180 -12.37 -1.20 -18.83
CA GLU A 180 -11.08 -0.63 -18.46
C GLU A 180 -10.82 -0.86 -16.96
N LEU A 181 -9.56 -1.12 -16.61
CA LEU A 181 -9.14 -1.12 -15.22
C LEU A 181 -9.26 0.29 -14.64
N LEU A 182 -9.49 0.37 -13.34
CA LEU A 182 -9.44 1.65 -12.65
C LEU A 182 -7.99 2.14 -12.65
N GLU A 183 -7.76 3.37 -13.10
CA GLU A 183 -6.45 4.00 -13.09
C GLU A 183 -6.28 4.91 -11.86
N TYR A 184 -5.03 5.07 -11.43
CA TYR A 184 -4.64 6.03 -10.41
C TYR A 184 -3.38 6.76 -10.91
N PRO A 185 -3.55 7.73 -11.83
CA PRO A 185 -2.41 8.46 -12.35
C PRO A 185 -1.72 9.27 -11.23
N SER A 186 -0.44 9.53 -11.41
CA SER A 186 0.35 10.43 -10.55
C SER A 186 -0.38 11.73 -10.22
N GLY A 187 -0.25 12.17 -8.96
CA GLY A 187 -0.94 13.34 -8.39
C GLY A 187 -0.40 14.71 -8.82
N GLY A 188 0.47 14.76 -9.84
CA GLY A 188 1.04 15.99 -10.37
C GLY A 188 2.47 16.27 -9.90
N LYS A 189 3.09 17.32 -10.46
CA LYS A 189 4.51 17.65 -10.23
C LYS A 189 4.78 18.02 -8.76
N PRO A 190 5.87 17.52 -8.17
CA PRO A 190 6.29 17.93 -6.83
C PRO A 190 6.56 19.43 -6.72
N GLY A 191 6.28 20.01 -5.54
CA GLY A 191 6.61 21.39 -5.21
C GLY A 191 8.09 21.56 -4.82
N GLU A 192 8.49 22.81 -4.55
CA GLU A 192 9.89 23.12 -4.20
C GLU A 192 10.38 22.42 -2.93
N LYS A 193 9.52 22.32 -1.91
CA LYS A 193 9.84 21.61 -0.66
C LYS A 193 10.07 20.13 -0.91
N GLU A 194 9.19 19.50 -1.68
CA GLU A 194 9.33 18.09 -2.05
C GLU A 194 10.57 17.84 -2.89
N ILE A 195 10.91 18.74 -3.83
CA ILE A 195 12.15 18.64 -4.63
C ILE A 195 13.40 18.69 -3.73
N SER A 196 13.44 19.59 -2.73
CA SER A 196 14.55 19.65 -1.76
C SER A 196 14.65 18.36 -0.94
N ILE A 197 13.52 17.84 -0.45
CA ILE A 197 13.45 16.53 0.22
C ILE A 197 13.99 15.42 -0.71
N GLY A 198 13.61 15.45 -1.98
CA GLY A 198 14.05 14.52 -3.01
C GLY A 198 15.57 14.46 -3.15
N ARG A 199 16.21 15.62 -3.23
CA ARG A 199 17.68 15.72 -3.30
C ARG A 199 18.36 15.16 -2.05
N HIS A 200 17.92 15.56 -0.87
CA HIS A 200 18.48 15.08 0.39
C HIS A 200 18.33 13.57 0.56
N ALA A 201 17.16 13.01 0.28
CA ALA A 201 16.94 11.58 0.40
C ALA A 201 17.78 10.78 -0.62
N ALA A 202 18.02 11.31 -1.83
CA ALA A 202 18.83 10.65 -2.85
C ALA A 202 20.31 10.48 -2.46
N GLU A 203 20.83 11.32 -1.56
CA GLU A 203 22.18 11.17 -0.97
C GLU A 203 22.30 9.90 -0.13
N LEU A 204 21.21 9.46 0.51
CA LEU A 204 21.18 8.29 1.39
C LEU A 204 21.01 6.96 0.64
N ILE A 205 20.53 7.00 -0.60
CA ILE A 205 20.19 5.80 -1.38
C ILE A 205 21.39 5.44 -2.27
N PRO A 206 22.09 4.32 -2.03
CA PRO A 206 23.24 3.94 -2.84
C PRO A 206 22.83 3.34 -4.19
N ASP A 207 23.78 3.26 -5.12
CA ASP A 207 23.63 2.43 -6.32
C ASP A 207 23.39 0.96 -5.94
N GLY A 208 22.65 0.25 -6.78
CA GLY A 208 22.33 -1.16 -6.53
C GLY A 208 21.36 -1.39 -5.37
N ALA A 209 20.70 -0.34 -4.86
CA ALA A 209 19.70 -0.45 -3.79
C ALA A 209 18.40 -1.09 -4.28
N THR A 210 17.70 -1.76 -3.36
CA THR A 210 16.31 -2.19 -3.55
C THR A 210 15.40 -1.21 -2.83
N LEU A 211 14.61 -0.46 -3.59
CA LEU A 211 13.79 0.62 -3.09
C LEU A 211 12.35 0.16 -2.87
N GLN A 212 11.85 0.36 -1.66
CA GLN A 212 10.43 0.48 -1.39
C GLN A 212 10.09 1.95 -1.18
N ILE A 213 9.12 2.44 -1.93
CA ILE A 213 8.71 3.83 -1.88
C ILE A 213 7.20 3.96 -2.14
N GLY A 214 6.59 4.94 -1.48
CA GLY A 214 5.17 5.24 -1.54
C GLY A 214 4.72 5.92 -2.84
N ILE A 215 3.50 6.46 -2.81
CA ILE A 215 2.96 7.38 -3.82
C ILE A 215 2.88 8.81 -3.27
N GLY A 216 2.82 9.79 -4.17
CA GLY A 216 2.64 11.20 -3.84
C GLY A 216 3.86 12.07 -4.13
N ALA A 217 3.74 13.37 -3.89
CA ALA A 217 4.73 14.35 -4.34
C ALA A 217 6.14 14.13 -3.74
N ILE A 218 6.26 13.73 -2.46
CA ILE A 218 7.56 13.41 -1.85
C ILE A 218 8.19 12.17 -2.52
N PRO A 219 7.51 11.00 -2.57
CA PRO A 219 7.99 9.85 -3.35
C PRO A 219 8.43 10.17 -4.77
N GLU A 220 7.63 10.94 -5.51
CA GLU A 220 7.98 11.32 -6.88
C GLU A 220 9.23 12.19 -6.96
N ALA A 221 9.39 13.17 -6.07
CA ALA A 221 10.58 14.01 -6.02
C ALA A 221 11.83 13.21 -5.67
N ILE A 222 11.71 12.22 -4.77
CA ILE A 222 12.81 11.31 -4.44
C ILE A 222 13.21 10.50 -5.66
N LEU A 223 12.23 9.93 -6.39
CA LEU A 223 12.53 9.19 -7.62
C LEU A 223 13.17 10.06 -8.71
N ASP A 224 12.78 11.33 -8.83
CA ASP A 224 13.46 12.28 -9.72
C ASP A 224 14.90 12.56 -9.29
N GLY A 225 15.15 12.68 -7.97
CA GLY A 225 16.49 12.83 -7.40
C GLY A 225 17.40 11.61 -7.60
N LEU A 226 16.83 10.44 -7.92
CA LEU A 226 17.56 9.20 -8.18
C LEU A 226 17.88 8.98 -9.67
N SER A 227 17.61 9.95 -10.53
CA SER A 227 17.77 9.83 -11.99
C SER A 227 19.19 9.52 -12.48
N GLU A 228 20.21 9.79 -11.67
CA GLU A 228 21.62 9.50 -11.99
C GLU A 228 22.13 8.19 -11.35
N LYS A 229 21.33 7.52 -10.52
CA LYS A 229 21.69 6.25 -9.88
C LYS A 229 21.71 5.10 -10.88
N ARG A 230 22.34 3.99 -10.51
CA ARG A 230 22.46 2.79 -11.34
C ARG A 230 22.06 1.51 -10.61
N ASP A 231 21.55 0.56 -11.39
CA ASP A 231 21.12 -0.79 -10.96
C ASP A 231 20.12 -0.76 -9.79
N LEU A 232 19.24 0.23 -9.74
CA LEU A 232 18.17 0.24 -8.76
C LEU A 232 17.17 -0.91 -9.01
N ARG A 233 16.56 -1.38 -7.94
CA ARG A 233 15.47 -2.36 -7.94
C ARG A 233 14.27 -1.78 -7.22
N PHE A 234 13.08 -2.26 -7.55
CA PHE A 234 11.83 -1.83 -6.91
C PHE A 234 11.15 -2.97 -6.18
N PHE A 235 10.47 -2.65 -5.08
CA PHE A 235 9.88 -3.65 -4.21
C PHE A 235 8.49 -3.25 -3.68
N ALA A 236 7.61 -4.25 -3.62
CA ALA A 236 6.24 -4.26 -3.13
C ALA A 236 5.21 -3.43 -3.92
N MET A 237 5.49 -2.18 -4.31
CA MET A 237 4.51 -1.36 -5.02
C MET A 237 4.96 -1.02 -6.45
N GLY A 238 4.07 -1.26 -7.42
CA GLY A 238 4.22 -0.81 -8.80
C GLY A 238 3.58 0.56 -8.99
N VAL A 239 4.33 1.55 -9.47
CA VAL A 239 3.85 2.92 -9.77
C VAL A 239 4.38 3.39 -11.12
N ASP A 240 3.71 4.35 -11.76
CA ASP A 240 4.05 4.82 -13.12
C ASP A 240 5.53 5.23 -13.26
N LYS A 241 6.07 5.87 -12.22
CA LYS A 241 7.47 6.35 -12.20
C LYS A 241 8.50 5.23 -12.39
N ILE A 242 8.17 3.98 -12.08
CA ILE A 242 9.06 2.84 -12.33
C ILE A 242 9.36 2.72 -13.83
N VAL A 243 8.36 2.98 -14.68
CA VAL A 243 8.54 2.94 -16.14
C VAL A 243 9.57 3.99 -16.58
N ASP A 244 9.47 5.21 -16.05
CA ASP A 244 10.45 6.28 -16.32
C ASP A 244 11.87 5.89 -15.89
N MET A 245 12.00 5.21 -14.74
CA MET A 245 13.31 4.79 -14.20
C MET A 245 13.95 3.68 -15.04
N VAL A 246 13.15 2.82 -15.67
CA VAL A 246 13.63 1.82 -16.64
C VAL A 246 14.04 2.52 -17.94
N GLU A 247 13.22 3.41 -18.48
CA GLU A 247 13.51 4.15 -19.72
C GLU A 247 14.77 5.01 -19.60
N LYS A 248 15.05 5.58 -18.42
CA LYS A 248 16.27 6.33 -18.11
C LYS A 248 17.51 5.45 -17.87
N GLY A 249 17.35 4.12 -17.82
CA GLY A 249 18.44 3.18 -17.55
C GLY A 249 18.91 3.15 -16.09
N VAL A 250 18.11 3.69 -15.16
CA VAL A 250 18.39 3.61 -13.71
C VAL A 250 18.12 2.19 -13.20
N VAL A 251 17.06 1.56 -13.70
CA VAL A 251 16.78 0.13 -13.53
C VAL A 251 17.25 -0.59 -14.81
N VAL A 252 18.25 -1.45 -14.68
CA VAL A 252 18.87 -2.13 -15.82
C VAL A 252 18.34 -3.57 -15.93
N PRO A 253 17.84 -4.01 -17.09
CA PRO A 253 17.48 -5.41 -17.32
C PRO A 253 18.65 -6.35 -17.07
N GLY A 254 18.37 -7.57 -16.60
CA GLY A 254 19.40 -8.58 -16.36
C GLY A 254 18.80 -9.93 -15.99
N PRO A 255 19.61 -10.89 -15.53
CA PRO A 255 19.10 -12.16 -15.04
C PRO A 255 18.15 -11.96 -13.85
N GLY A 256 16.93 -12.49 -13.99
CA GLY A 256 15.91 -12.41 -12.97
C GLY A 256 15.19 -11.05 -12.87
N PRO A 257 14.13 -10.99 -12.05
CA PRO A 257 13.32 -9.79 -11.92
C PRO A 257 14.07 -8.68 -11.18
N LYS A 258 13.85 -7.44 -11.63
CA LYS A 258 14.38 -6.21 -11.02
C LYS A 258 13.31 -5.45 -10.24
N ILE A 259 12.05 -5.79 -10.49
CA ILE A 259 10.89 -5.13 -9.93
C ILE A 259 10.02 -6.23 -9.32
N ARG A 260 9.90 -6.25 -7.99
CA ARG A 260 8.96 -7.12 -7.29
C ARG A 260 7.75 -6.31 -6.86
N VAL A 261 6.55 -6.76 -7.22
CA VAL A 261 5.29 -6.06 -6.90
C VAL A 261 4.31 -6.99 -6.18
N THR A 262 3.47 -6.40 -5.34
CA THR A 262 2.35 -7.07 -4.66
C THR A 262 1.04 -6.35 -4.97
N GLU A 263 1.12 -5.03 -5.16
CA GLU A 263 0.05 -4.17 -5.66
C GLU A 263 0.61 -3.21 -6.72
N ILE A 264 -0.19 -2.90 -7.74
CA ILE A 264 0.16 -2.01 -8.83
C ILE A 264 -0.89 -0.89 -8.87
N LEU A 265 -0.42 0.35 -8.79
CA LEU A 265 -1.24 1.55 -8.71
C LEU A 265 -0.68 2.60 -9.67
N GLY A 266 -1.37 2.79 -10.79
CA GLY A 266 -0.89 3.70 -11.83
C GLY A 266 -1.85 3.79 -13.00
N SER A 267 -1.30 4.21 -14.14
CA SER A 267 -2.02 4.37 -15.40
C SER A 267 -1.96 3.13 -16.28
N ARG A 268 -2.68 3.19 -17.42
CA ARG A 268 -2.58 2.21 -18.50
C ARG A 268 -1.13 1.92 -18.92
N ARG A 269 -0.27 2.94 -18.96
CA ARG A 269 1.14 2.79 -19.33
C ARG A 269 1.87 1.80 -18.42
N LEU A 270 1.61 1.85 -17.11
CA LEU A 270 2.19 0.92 -16.16
C LEU A 270 1.62 -0.49 -16.35
N PHE A 271 0.31 -0.62 -16.61
CA PHE A 271 -0.33 -1.91 -16.83
C PHE A 271 0.25 -2.61 -18.06
N ASP A 272 0.41 -1.88 -19.17
CA ASP A 272 1.04 -2.41 -20.38
C ASP A 272 2.52 -2.78 -20.13
N PHE A 273 3.26 -1.98 -19.35
CA PHE A 273 4.65 -2.27 -19.01
C PHE A 273 4.84 -3.57 -18.20
N VAL A 274 3.92 -3.89 -17.28
CA VAL A 274 4.04 -5.09 -16.43
C VAL A 274 3.49 -6.36 -17.07
N HIS A 275 2.72 -6.24 -18.16
CA HIS A 275 2.14 -7.37 -18.86
C HIS A 275 3.23 -8.25 -19.49
N GLU A 276 3.32 -9.52 -19.05
CA GLU A 276 4.28 -10.52 -19.54
C GLU A 276 5.75 -10.06 -19.55
N ASN A 277 6.12 -9.13 -18.68
CA ASN A 277 7.46 -8.58 -18.63
C ASN A 277 8.36 -9.33 -17.63
N PRO A 278 9.42 -10.05 -18.06
CA PRO A 278 10.31 -10.81 -17.17
C PRO A 278 11.10 -9.97 -16.15
N MET A 279 11.17 -8.65 -16.34
CA MET A 279 11.75 -7.75 -15.34
C MET A 279 10.87 -7.62 -14.08
N VAL A 280 9.59 -7.96 -14.18
CA VAL A 280 8.59 -7.77 -13.14
C VAL A 280 8.15 -9.14 -12.62
N GLU A 281 8.22 -9.32 -11.31
CA GLU A 281 7.60 -10.45 -10.63
C GLU A 281 6.55 -9.98 -9.62
N GLY A 282 5.39 -10.61 -9.67
CA GLY A 282 4.33 -10.51 -8.69
C GLY A 282 4.54 -11.49 -7.54
N ARG A 283 4.25 -11.06 -6.31
CA ARG A 283 4.36 -11.89 -5.09
C ARG A 283 3.24 -11.56 -4.09
N PRO A 284 2.76 -12.54 -3.30
CA PRO A 284 1.75 -12.30 -2.27
C PRO A 284 2.34 -11.60 -1.04
N LEU A 285 1.45 -11.08 -0.16
CA LEU A 285 1.86 -10.30 1.03
C LEU A 285 2.90 -10.97 1.93
N PRO A 286 2.83 -12.28 2.24
CA PRO A 286 3.81 -12.92 3.13
C PRO A 286 5.27 -12.85 2.62
N GLU A 287 5.44 -12.66 1.31
CA GLU A 287 6.74 -12.56 0.62
C GLU A 287 7.16 -11.12 0.30
N THR A 288 6.30 -10.13 0.58
CA THR A 288 6.55 -8.72 0.27
C THR A 288 6.47 -7.85 1.51
N ILE A 289 5.33 -7.80 2.18
CA ILE A 289 5.13 -6.95 3.36
C ILE A 289 5.40 -7.76 4.62
N ASN A 290 6.68 -8.12 4.81
CA ASN A 290 7.15 -8.92 5.94
C ASN A 290 8.62 -8.59 6.28
N PRO A 291 8.93 -8.08 7.48
CA PRO A 291 10.28 -7.65 7.84
C PRO A 291 11.30 -8.79 7.81
N GLN A 292 10.89 -10.05 8.04
CA GLN A 292 11.79 -11.20 7.99
C GLN A 292 12.23 -11.54 6.56
N VAL A 293 11.39 -11.24 5.57
CA VAL A 293 11.71 -11.42 4.15
C VAL A 293 12.51 -10.23 3.66
N VAL A 294 12.02 -9.02 3.95
CA VAL A 294 12.65 -7.75 3.53
C VAL A 294 14.06 -7.62 4.10
N GLY A 295 14.27 -7.99 5.37
CA GLY A 295 15.58 -7.91 6.03
C GLY A 295 16.68 -8.78 5.42
N ARG A 296 16.34 -9.72 4.55
CA ARG A 296 17.33 -10.55 3.83
C ARG A 296 17.76 -9.96 2.48
N ILE A 297 17.12 -8.87 2.06
CA ILE A 297 17.43 -8.20 0.81
C ILE A 297 18.56 -7.21 1.11
N PRO A 298 19.75 -7.31 0.49
CA PRO A 298 20.84 -6.37 0.74
C PRO A 298 20.50 -4.99 0.17
N ARG A 299 21.00 -3.94 0.82
CA ARG A 299 20.77 -2.53 0.45
C ARG A 299 19.29 -2.21 0.25
N PHE A 300 18.44 -2.73 1.13
CA PHE A 300 17.03 -2.43 1.10
C PHE A 300 16.79 -1.05 1.70
N CYS A 301 16.29 -0.13 0.88
CA CYS A 301 15.97 1.22 1.28
C CYS A 301 14.46 1.42 1.32
N SER A 302 13.95 1.75 2.51
CA SER A 302 12.54 2.06 2.77
C SER A 302 12.35 3.56 2.83
N VAL A 303 11.41 4.09 2.04
CA VAL A 303 11.01 5.49 2.06
C VAL A 303 9.54 5.60 2.45
N VAL A 304 9.29 6.18 3.61
CA VAL A 304 7.95 6.37 4.17
C VAL A 304 7.72 7.82 4.55
N SER A 305 6.46 8.24 4.56
CA SER A 305 6.07 9.60 4.97
C SER A 305 5.32 9.61 6.30
N ALA A 306 5.28 10.78 6.92
CA ALA A 306 4.56 11.03 8.16
C ALA A 306 3.73 12.30 8.10
N ILE A 307 2.77 12.39 9.02
CA ILE A 307 2.03 13.63 9.32
C ILE A 307 2.91 14.52 10.20
N GLU A 308 3.48 13.95 11.25
CA GLU A 308 4.32 14.64 12.22
C GLU A 308 5.22 13.66 12.98
N LEU A 309 6.29 14.17 13.59
CA LEU A 309 7.09 13.44 14.57
C LEU A 309 7.46 14.31 15.77
N ASP A 310 7.66 13.69 16.92
CA ASP A 310 8.13 14.39 18.11
C ASP A 310 9.66 14.41 18.27
N LEU A 311 10.17 15.25 19.20
CA LEU A 311 11.60 15.40 19.48
C LEU A 311 12.28 14.13 20.02
N THR A 312 11.52 13.14 20.48
CA THR A 312 12.07 11.83 20.85
C THR A 312 12.21 10.90 19.65
N GLY A 313 11.54 11.22 18.54
CA GLY A 313 11.48 10.44 17.31
C GLY A 313 10.23 9.58 17.18
N GLN A 314 9.18 9.75 18.00
CA GLN A 314 7.91 9.04 17.76
C GLN A 314 7.21 9.64 16.56
N VAL A 315 6.65 8.79 15.70
CA VAL A 315 6.07 9.21 14.42
C VAL A 315 4.58 8.92 14.40
N ASN A 316 3.81 9.90 13.94
CA ASN A 316 2.41 9.75 13.60
C ASN A 316 2.24 9.87 12.08
N ALA A 317 1.65 8.86 11.45
CA ALA A 317 1.29 8.89 10.03
C ALA A 317 -0.21 8.63 9.79
N GLU A 318 -1.01 8.60 10.87
CA GLU A 318 -2.36 8.02 10.84
C GLU A 318 -3.46 8.96 11.29
N THR A 319 -3.18 9.83 12.26
CA THR A 319 -4.21 10.57 12.99
C THR A 319 -3.97 12.07 12.93
N VAL A 320 -5.06 12.85 12.89
CA VAL A 320 -5.01 14.31 13.04
C VAL A 320 -6.14 14.71 13.98
N LYS A 321 -5.81 15.41 15.07
CA LYS A 321 -6.78 15.86 16.08
C LYS A 321 -7.69 14.71 16.58
N GLY A 322 -7.09 13.55 16.84
CA GLY A 322 -7.79 12.34 17.30
C GLY A 322 -8.64 11.63 16.25
N MET A 323 -8.67 12.11 15.00
CA MET A 323 -9.39 11.45 13.90
C MET A 323 -8.45 10.56 13.08
N GLN A 324 -8.87 9.34 12.77
CA GLN A 324 -8.19 8.47 11.83
C GLN A 324 -8.30 9.04 10.41
N ILE A 325 -7.17 9.39 9.80
CA ILE A 325 -7.12 9.91 8.43
C ILE A 325 -6.31 9.04 7.47
N SER A 326 -5.54 8.08 7.96
CA SER A 326 -4.75 7.17 7.13
C SER A 326 -4.70 5.79 7.80
N ALA A 327 -3.66 5.01 7.55
CA ALA A 327 -3.33 3.79 8.28
C ALA A 327 -1.83 3.52 8.24
N ILE A 328 -1.36 2.64 9.13
CA ILE A 328 0.02 2.16 9.17
C ILE A 328 0.46 1.51 7.84
N GLY A 329 -0.45 0.83 7.13
CA GLY A 329 -0.14 0.10 5.90
C GLY A 329 0.99 -0.91 6.11
N GLY A 330 1.93 -0.98 5.16
CA GLY A 330 3.16 -1.77 5.27
C GLY A 330 4.37 -0.99 5.82
N SER A 331 4.21 0.28 6.22
CA SER A 331 5.34 1.18 6.53
C SER A 331 6.28 0.59 7.58
N PHE A 332 5.72 0.06 8.68
CA PHE A 332 6.51 -0.52 9.76
C PHE A 332 7.24 -1.81 9.34
N ASP A 333 6.65 -2.61 8.45
CA ASP A 333 7.31 -3.81 7.91
C ASP A 333 8.55 -3.46 7.10
N PHE A 334 8.48 -2.39 6.30
CA PHE A 334 9.61 -1.93 5.51
C PHE A 334 10.67 -1.21 6.33
N ILE A 335 10.27 -0.40 7.33
CA ILE A 335 11.20 0.20 8.29
C ILE A 335 12.02 -0.88 8.99
N GLN A 336 11.35 -1.87 9.58
CA GLN A 336 12.01 -2.97 10.30
C GLN A 336 12.87 -3.81 9.35
N GLY A 337 12.36 -4.10 8.14
CA GLY A 337 13.12 -4.81 7.12
C GLY A 337 14.39 -4.05 6.70
N ALA A 338 14.32 -2.74 6.49
CA ALA A 338 15.48 -1.92 6.17
C ALA A 338 16.53 -1.91 7.29
N LEU A 339 16.10 -1.90 8.56
CA LEU A 339 17.01 -1.99 9.71
C LEU A 339 17.70 -3.35 9.84
N PHE A 340 17.09 -4.44 9.35
CA PHE A 340 17.70 -5.77 9.33
C PHE A 340 18.57 -6.02 8.09
N SER A 341 18.34 -5.25 7.03
CA SER A 341 19.04 -5.38 5.75
C SER A 341 20.51 -4.96 5.87
N GLU A 342 21.40 -5.81 5.35
CA GLU A 342 22.82 -5.45 5.21
C GLU A 342 22.98 -4.28 4.25
N GLY A 343 23.49 -3.15 4.76
CA GLY A 343 23.59 -1.89 4.01
C GLY A 343 22.24 -1.23 3.71
N GLY A 344 21.17 -1.61 4.42
CA GLY A 344 19.84 -1.03 4.28
C GLY A 344 19.71 0.38 4.87
N CYS A 345 18.66 1.08 4.45
CA CYS A 345 18.39 2.44 4.90
C CYS A 345 16.89 2.70 5.13
N SER A 346 16.51 3.29 6.26
CA SER A 346 15.12 3.65 6.58
C SER A 346 14.98 5.18 6.63
N ILE A 347 14.26 5.72 5.66
CA ILE A 347 14.09 7.16 5.44
C ILE A 347 12.65 7.55 5.75
N LEU A 348 12.47 8.40 6.75
CA LEU A 348 11.23 9.09 7.06
C LEU A 348 11.25 10.48 6.44
N ALA A 349 10.40 10.72 5.43
CA ALA A 349 10.39 11.98 4.70
C ALA A 349 9.06 12.75 4.91
N LEU A 350 9.16 14.02 5.30
CA LEU A 350 8.01 14.90 5.50
C LEU A 350 8.40 16.36 5.24
N THR A 351 7.45 17.20 4.81
CA THR A 351 7.64 18.64 4.89
C THR A 351 7.73 19.06 6.35
N SER A 352 8.55 20.06 6.66
CA SER A 352 8.76 20.52 8.03
C SER A 352 7.53 21.25 8.62
N THR A 353 6.60 21.69 7.77
CA THR A 353 5.38 22.42 8.14
C THR A 353 4.14 21.95 7.35
N THR A 354 2.97 22.38 7.79
CA THR A 354 1.74 22.39 6.99
C THR A 354 1.89 23.31 5.76
N PRO A 355 1.06 23.13 4.70
CA PRO A 355 1.17 23.94 3.48
C PRO A 355 1.07 25.46 3.71
N ASP A 356 0.31 25.89 4.73
CA ASP A 356 0.18 27.30 5.14
C ASP A 356 1.32 27.80 6.05
N GLU A 357 2.30 26.93 6.34
CA GLU A 357 3.43 27.16 7.24
C GLU A 357 3.09 27.59 8.67
N LYS A 358 1.84 27.42 9.08
CA LYS A 358 1.38 27.84 10.41
C LYS A 358 1.70 26.83 11.50
N ILE A 359 1.85 25.56 11.14
CA ILE A 359 2.05 24.47 12.08
C ILE A 359 3.31 23.69 11.70
N SER A 360 4.22 23.53 12.66
CA SER A 360 5.37 22.63 12.53
C SER A 360 4.92 21.17 12.53
N ARG A 361 5.53 20.34 11.69
CA ARG A 361 5.38 18.88 11.69
C ARG A 361 6.46 18.16 12.47
N ILE A 362 7.47 18.88 12.94
CA ILE A 362 8.35 18.45 14.04
C ILE A 362 7.82 19.12 15.29
N VAL A 363 7.31 18.34 16.23
CA VAL A 363 6.62 18.83 17.43
C VAL A 363 7.40 18.47 18.69
N PRO A 364 7.24 19.20 19.82
CA PRO A 364 7.91 18.82 21.07
C PRO A 364 7.51 17.42 21.56
N GLN A 365 6.21 17.14 21.57
CA GLN A 365 5.59 15.88 21.96
C GLN A 365 4.34 15.67 21.11
N LEU A 366 4.02 14.42 20.77
CA LEU A 366 2.75 14.10 20.13
C LEU A 366 1.58 14.42 21.09
N ALA A 367 0.48 14.96 20.55
CA ALA A 367 -0.68 15.31 21.36
C ALA A 367 -1.35 14.05 21.96
N PRO A 368 -1.98 14.14 23.14
CA PRO A 368 -2.73 13.03 23.72
C PRO A 368 -3.76 12.44 22.74
N GLY A 369 -3.80 11.10 22.65
CA GLY A 369 -4.68 10.38 21.72
C GLY A 369 -4.15 10.25 20.29
N THR A 370 -2.95 10.78 20.00
CA THR A 370 -2.27 10.57 18.72
C THR A 370 -1.79 9.13 18.60
N ALA A 371 -2.03 8.51 17.44
CA ALA A 371 -1.47 7.19 17.14
C ALA A 371 0.04 7.28 16.90
N VAL A 372 0.80 6.42 17.57
CA VAL A 372 2.23 6.23 17.28
C VAL A 372 2.34 5.14 16.22
N THR A 373 2.53 5.54 14.97
CA THR A 373 2.66 4.63 13.83
C THR A 373 4.04 3.99 13.77
N THR A 374 5.10 4.79 13.99
CA THR A 374 6.47 4.28 14.12
C THR A 374 7.02 4.62 15.50
N PRO A 375 7.32 3.60 16.33
CA PRO A 375 7.98 3.80 17.61
C PRO A 375 9.37 4.42 17.46
N ARG A 376 9.72 5.32 18.38
CA ARG A 376 10.98 6.09 18.34
C ARG A 376 12.27 5.29 18.18
N HIS A 377 12.29 4.03 18.61
CA HIS A 377 13.47 3.17 18.49
C HIS A 377 13.70 2.62 17.08
N SER A 378 12.70 2.76 16.18
CA SER A 378 12.76 2.25 14.80
C SER A 378 13.07 3.33 13.76
N VAL A 379 13.30 4.59 14.19
CA VAL A 379 13.56 5.70 13.27
C VAL A 379 15.06 5.88 13.07
N GLN A 380 15.49 5.85 11.81
CA GLN A 380 16.88 6.01 11.39
C GLN A 380 17.17 7.42 10.86
N TYR A 381 16.68 7.72 9.65
CA TYR A 381 16.82 9.04 9.04
C TYR A 381 15.48 9.76 9.00
N VAL A 382 15.51 11.06 9.28
CA VAL A 382 14.39 11.99 9.08
C VAL A 382 14.85 13.04 8.06
N VAL A 383 14.06 13.25 7.02
CA VAL A 383 14.38 14.17 5.93
C VAL A 383 13.26 15.19 5.78
N THR A 384 13.63 16.47 5.78
CA THR A 384 12.76 17.60 5.43
C THR A 384 13.39 18.41 4.31
N GLU A 385 12.71 19.47 3.87
CA GLU A 385 13.25 20.44 2.93
C GLU A 385 14.48 21.21 3.46
N TYR A 386 14.84 21.04 4.74
CA TYR A 386 15.97 21.69 5.39
C TYR A 386 17.18 20.77 5.63
N GLY A 387 17.07 19.49 5.31
CA GLY A 387 18.18 18.55 5.40
C GLY A 387 17.82 17.20 6.01
N ILE A 388 18.85 16.52 6.52
CA ILE A 388 18.80 15.14 7.02
C ILE A 388 19.18 15.12 8.50
N ALA A 389 18.37 14.47 9.32
CA ALA A 389 18.72 14.12 10.70
C ALA A 389 18.79 12.60 10.85
N GLU A 390 19.98 12.08 11.12
CA GLU A 390 20.16 10.71 11.61
C GLU A 390 19.92 10.69 13.11
N ILE A 391 18.98 9.86 13.59
CA ILE A 391 18.61 9.82 15.01
C ILE A 391 18.71 8.44 15.65
N TRP A 392 19.03 7.41 14.88
CA TRP A 392 19.30 6.08 15.42
C TRP A 392 20.57 6.08 16.29
N GLY A 393 20.52 5.34 17.40
CA GLY A 393 21.62 5.31 18.39
C GLY A 393 21.81 6.59 19.23
N ARG A 394 21.13 7.70 18.92
CA ARG A 394 21.28 8.98 19.64
C ARG A 394 20.42 9.07 20.90
N SER A 395 20.92 9.77 21.91
CA SER A 395 20.21 10.13 23.15
C SER A 395 19.09 11.14 22.90
N LEU A 396 18.16 11.33 23.85
CA LEU A 396 17.02 12.25 23.68
C LEU A 396 17.44 13.70 23.36
N LYS A 397 18.52 14.19 23.98
CA LYS A 397 19.06 15.53 23.71
C LYS A 397 19.65 15.64 22.31
N GLU A 398 20.46 14.67 21.92
CA GLU A 398 21.08 14.63 20.59
C GLU A 398 20.02 14.51 19.47
N ARG A 399 18.95 13.74 19.71
CA ARG A 399 17.79 13.65 18.82
C ARG A 399 17.08 14.99 18.69
N ALA A 400 16.75 15.64 19.81
CA ALA A 400 16.06 16.91 19.81
C ALA A 400 16.86 18.00 19.06
N LEU A 401 18.17 18.06 19.29
CA LEU A 401 19.07 18.97 18.56
C LEU A 401 19.07 18.68 17.05
N ALA A 402 19.22 17.42 16.65
CA ALA A 402 19.24 17.04 15.23
C ALA A 402 17.91 17.33 14.52
N LEU A 403 16.79 17.03 15.17
CA LEU A 403 15.46 17.28 14.62
C LEU A 403 15.15 18.78 14.52
N ALA A 404 15.54 19.57 15.52
CA ALA A 404 15.37 21.03 15.45
C ALA A 404 16.16 21.66 14.29
N GLN A 405 17.34 21.12 13.94
CA GLN A 405 18.14 21.62 12.81
C GLN A 405 17.46 21.45 11.45
N ILE A 406 16.64 20.41 11.29
CA ILE A 406 15.87 20.16 10.06
C ILE A 406 14.42 20.65 10.15
N ALA A 407 14.04 21.32 11.24
CA ALA A 407 12.76 22.01 11.33
C ALA A 407 12.78 23.33 10.56
N HIS A 408 11.60 23.85 10.26
CA HIS A 408 11.46 25.18 9.66
C HIS A 408 12.05 26.25 10.60
N PRO A 409 12.84 27.23 10.09
CA PRO A 409 13.51 28.25 10.91
C PRO A 409 12.59 28.93 11.94
N LYS A 410 11.35 29.25 11.56
CA LYS A 410 10.30 29.81 12.44
C LYS A 410 10.07 29.05 13.76
N PHE A 411 10.33 27.74 13.82
CA PHE A 411 10.00 26.90 14.98
C PHE A 411 11.22 26.33 15.72
N ARG A 412 12.46 26.60 15.25
CA ARG A 412 13.65 25.94 15.81
C ARG A 412 13.91 26.32 17.27
N ASP A 413 13.83 27.62 17.58
CA ASP A 413 14.10 28.11 18.93
C ASP A 413 13.08 27.58 19.92
N ASP A 414 11.79 27.61 19.58
CA ASP A 414 10.72 27.03 20.40
C ASP A 414 10.91 25.53 20.66
N LEU A 415 11.33 24.77 19.65
CA LEU A 415 11.63 23.34 19.80
C LEU A 415 12.82 23.11 20.73
N LEU A 416 13.87 23.93 20.63
CA LEU A 416 15.05 23.84 21.48
C LEU A 416 14.76 24.21 22.94
N GLU A 417 13.96 25.25 23.17
CA GLU A 417 13.51 25.60 24.52
C GLU A 417 12.65 24.48 25.12
N LYS A 418 11.71 23.93 24.36
CA LYS A 418 10.92 22.78 24.82
C LYS A 418 11.77 21.54 25.08
N ALA A 419 12.83 21.31 24.30
CA ALA A 419 13.76 20.21 24.54
C ALA A 419 14.46 20.32 25.90
N LYS A 420 14.84 21.54 26.33
CA LYS A 420 15.48 21.80 27.64
C LYS A 420 14.53 21.54 28.81
N GLU A 421 13.23 21.80 28.63
CA GLU A 421 12.22 21.52 29.64
C GLU A 421 11.96 20.01 29.81
N LEU A 422 12.08 19.24 28.71
CA LEU A 422 11.72 17.82 28.66
C LEU A 422 12.85 16.87 29.04
N PHE A 423 14.12 17.22 28.78
CA PHE A 423 15.29 16.35 28.93
C PHE A 423 16.47 17.10 29.59
#